data_AF-A0A377KHX2-F1
#
_entry.id   AF-A0A377KHX2-F1
#
_cell.length_a   1.000
_cell.length_b   1.000
_cell.length_c   1.000
_cell.angle_alpha   90.00
_cell.angle_beta   90.00
_cell.angle_gamma   90.00
#
_symmetry.space_group_name_H-M   'P 1'
#
loop_
_entity.id
_entity.type
_entity.pdbx_description
1 polymer ?
#
loop_
_entity_poly.entity_id
_entity_poly.type
_entity_poly.pdbx_seq_one_letter_code
_entity_poly.pdbx_strand_id
1 'polypeptide(L)'
;MTVAGGKVTDSKFDYIDKDGKSKQDDTEYNENMKAKSGTEPKTYIPALNDELVKAMGEEDGSPADVEVVTGATHSSHSFIMYAQQLVNAAEKGDTQTIEVDNIVTK
;
A
#
# COMPACT_ATOMS: atom_id res chain seq x y z
N MET A 1 -8.63 -0.75 3.66
CA MET A 1 -8.29 -0.13 4.96
C MET A 1 -9.52 -0.21 5.84
N THR A 2 -9.36 -0.49 7.13
CA THR A 2 -10.44 -0.45 8.12
C THR A 2 -10.14 0.63 9.14
N VAL A 3 -11.15 1.43 9.48
CA VAL A 3 -11.07 2.44 10.54
C VAL A 3 -12.06 2.08 11.64
N ALA A 4 -11.58 1.99 12.88
CA ALA A 4 -12.40 1.72 14.06
C ALA A 4 -11.94 2.60 15.22
N GLY A 5 -12.90 3.20 15.94
CA GLY A 5 -12.57 4.12 17.04
C GLY A 5 -11.74 5.34 16.60
N GLY A 6 -11.89 5.78 15.34
CA GLY A 6 -11.12 6.90 14.78
C GLY A 6 -9.68 6.55 14.40
N LYS A 7 -9.27 5.27 14.46
CA LYS A 7 -7.92 4.83 14.11
C LYS A 7 -7.92 3.83 12.98
N VAL A 8 -6.88 3.83 12.15
CA VAL A 8 -6.64 2.77 11.17
C VAL A 8 -6.23 1.51 11.91
N THR A 9 -6.99 0.43 11.74
CA THR A 9 -6.73 -0.85 12.43
C THR A 9 -6.28 -1.96 11.49
N ASP A 10 -6.43 -1.77 10.18
CA ASP A 10 -6.14 -2.80 9.18
C ASP A 10 -5.86 -2.17 7.81
N SER A 11 -4.87 -2.71 7.10
CA SER A 11 -4.53 -2.37 5.72
C SER A 11 -4.35 -3.65 4.91
N LYS A 12 -4.90 -3.66 3.69
CA LYS A 12 -4.96 -4.83 2.79
C LYS A 12 -4.61 -4.44 1.36
N PHE A 13 -3.58 -3.62 1.22
CA PHE A 13 -3.05 -3.25 -0.07
C PHE A 13 -2.48 -4.48 -0.78
N ASP A 14 -2.78 -4.60 -2.07
CA ASP A 14 -2.22 -5.61 -2.94
C ASP A 14 -2.30 -5.16 -4.41
N TYR A 15 -1.52 -5.81 -5.27
CA TYR A 15 -1.66 -5.73 -6.72
C TYR A 15 -2.37 -6.99 -7.19
N ILE A 16 -3.62 -6.83 -7.60
CA ILE A 16 -4.45 -7.93 -8.10
C ILE A 16 -4.50 -7.85 -9.63
N ASP A 17 -4.23 -8.96 -10.30
CA ASP A 17 -4.34 -9.05 -11.76
C ASP A 17 -5.80 -9.17 -12.24
N LYS A 18 -6.00 -9.20 -13.56
CA LYS A 18 -7.33 -9.33 -14.19
C LYS A 18 -8.06 -10.64 -13.82
N ASP A 19 -7.34 -11.66 -13.37
CA ASP A 19 -7.87 -12.96 -12.99
C ASP A 19 -8.09 -13.08 -11.47
N GLY A 20 -7.87 -11.97 -10.73
CA GLY A 20 -8.05 -11.93 -9.28
C GLY A 20 -6.85 -12.46 -8.50
N LYS A 21 -5.69 -12.68 -9.12
CA LYS A 21 -4.51 -13.23 -8.45
C LYS A 21 -3.64 -12.13 -7.87
N SER A 22 -3.12 -12.39 -6.67
CA SER A 22 -2.16 -11.51 -6.01
C SER A 22 -0.79 -11.58 -6.69
N LYS A 23 -0.16 -10.42 -6.85
CA LYS A 23 1.25 -10.33 -7.26
C LYS A 23 2.22 -10.91 -6.22
N GLN A 24 1.79 -11.05 -4.97
CA GLN A 24 2.56 -11.74 -3.93
C GLN A 24 2.73 -13.23 -4.23
N ASP A 25 1.78 -13.82 -4.98
CA ASP A 25 1.78 -15.24 -5.34
C ASP A 25 2.49 -15.53 -6.67
N ASP A 26 2.92 -14.49 -7.40
CA ASP A 26 3.67 -14.63 -8.65
C ASP A 26 5.15 -14.94 -8.37
N THR A 27 5.48 -16.24 -8.26
CA THR A 27 6.84 -16.70 -7.97
C THR A 27 7.88 -16.13 -8.94
N GLU A 28 7.59 -16.11 -10.24
CA GLU A 28 8.54 -15.65 -11.25
C GLU A 28 8.81 -14.15 -11.10
N TYR A 29 7.78 -13.34 -10.88
CA TYR A 29 7.96 -11.91 -10.63
C TYR A 29 8.74 -11.66 -9.35
N ASN A 30 8.44 -12.41 -8.29
CA ASN A 30 9.13 -12.26 -7.00
C ASN A 30 10.63 -12.57 -7.14
N GLU A 31 10.99 -13.69 -7.77
CA GLU A 31 12.40 -14.06 -8.02
C GLU A 31 13.13 -13.01 -8.85
N ASN A 32 12.50 -12.57 -9.95
CA ASN A 32 13.08 -11.58 -10.85
C ASN A 32 13.27 -10.21 -10.19
N MET A 33 12.30 -9.74 -9.41
CA MET A 33 12.39 -8.46 -8.72
C MET A 33 13.42 -8.51 -7.60
N LYS A 34 13.44 -9.59 -6.80
CA LYS A 34 14.42 -9.75 -5.73
C LYS A 34 15.84 -9.71 -6.26
N ALA A 35 16.10 -10.39 -7.37
CA ALA A 35 17.43 -10.40 -8.01
C ALA A 35 17.88 -9.01 -8.51
N LYS A 36 16.95 -8.16 -8.96
CA LYS A 36 17.25 -6.84 -9.54
C LYS A 36 17.24 -5.71 -8.53
N SER A 37 16.35 -5.79 -7.55
CA SER A 37 15.98 -4.68 -6.68
C SER A 37 16.20 -4.98 -5.19
N GLY A 38 16.51 -6.22 -4.81
CA GLY A 38 16.78 -6.62 -3.42
C GLY A 38 15.53 -6.87 -2.57
N THR A 39 14.33 -6.71 -3.13
CA THR A 39 13.04 -6.97 -2.49
C THR A 39 12.04 -7.49 -3.52
N GLU A 40 10.88 -7.93 -3.06
CA GLU A 40 9.83 -8.53 -3.89
C GLU A 40 8.43 -8.28 -3.32
N PRO A 41 7.36 -8.37 -4.14
CA PRO A 41 5.99 -8.13 -3.70
C PRO A 41 5.59 -8.87 -2.44
N LYS A 42 5.96 -10.16 -2.34
CA LYS A 42 5.68 -11.00 -1.17
C LYS A 42 6.31 -10.49 0.13
N THR A 43 7.34 -9.64 0.04
CA THR A 43 8.03 -9.05 1.18
C THR A 43 7.59 -7.61 1.42
N TYR A 44 7.60 -6.75 0.40
CA TYR A 44 7.32 -5.32 0.61
C TYR A 44 5.83 -5.03 0.81
N ILE A 45 4.89 -5.81 0.25
CA ILE A 45 3.45 -5.54 0.38
C ILE A 45 2.97 -5.76 1.83
N PRO A 46 3.30 -6.87 2.51
CA PRO A 46 3.00 -7.01 3.94
C PRO A 46 3.65 -5.90 4.78
N ALA A 47 4.92 -5.58 4.50
CA ALA A 47 5.63 -4.54 5.23
C ALA A 47 4.96 -3.16 5.12
N LEU A 48 4.51 -2.76 3.93
CA LEU A 48 3.78 -1.49 3.74
C LEU A 48 2.44 -1.47 4.49
N ASN A 49 1.71 -2.60 4.51
CA ASN A 49 0.44 -2.70 5.22
C ASN A 49 0.63 -2.55 6.73
N ASP A 50 1.62 -3.26 7.29
CA ASP A 50 1.95 -3.18 8.71
C ASP A 50 2.44 -1.77 9.08
N GLU A 51 3.28 -1.17 8.25
CA GLU A 51 3.84 0.16 8.49
C GLU A 51 2.75 1.25 8.43
N LEU A 52 1.74 1.13 7.57
CA LEU A 52 0.61 2.07 7.59
C LEU A 52 -0.17 2.00 8.90
N VAL A 53 -0.44 0.81 9.42
CA VAL A 53 -1.15 0.66 10.71
C VAL A 53 -0.31 1.25 11.83
N LYS A 54 1.01 1.03 11.80
CA LYS A 54 1.95 1.60 12.77
C LYS A 54 1.99 3.13 12.68
N ALA A 55 2.23 3.69 11.50
CA ALA A 55 2.29 5.14 11.25
C ALA A 55 0.99 5.83 11.68
N MET A 56 -0.17 5.29 11.29
CA MET A 56 -1.48 5.84 11.65
C MET A 56 -1.89 5.59 13.12
N GLY A 57 -1.12 4.78 13.86
CA GLY A 57 -1.38 4.47 15.26
C GLY A 57 -0.90 5.56 16.22
N GLU A 58 0.04 6.40 15.77
CA GLU A 58 0.60 7.53 16.51
C GLU A 58 -0.43 8.66 16.70
N GLU A 59 -0.18 9.58 17.64
CA GLU A 59 -1.13 10.66 17.98
C GLU A 59 -1.42 11.58 16.79
N ASP A 60 -0.39 11.93 16.02
CA ASP A 60 -0.46 12.75 14.80
C ASP A 60 -0.14 11.93 13.53
N GLY A 61 -0.41 10.62 13.59
CA GLY A 61 -0.01 9.67 12.55
C GLY A 61 -0.54 10.00 11.15
N SER A 62 0.35 9.95 10.15
CA SER A 62 0.03 10.21 8.75
C SER A 62 0.44 9.05 7.84
N PRO A 63 -0.27 8.82 6.72
CA PRO A 63 0.23 7.88 5.71
C PRO A 63 1.57 8.32 5.11
N ALA A 64 1.91 9.61 5.20
CA ALA A 64 3.20 10.14 4.74
C ALA A 64 4.39 9.65 5.59
N ASP A 65 4.13 9.17 6.81
CA ASP A 65 5.16 8.65 7.72
C ASP A 65 5.53 7.20 7.41
N VAL A 66 4.83 6.55 6.48
CA VAL A 66 5.18 5.21 6.01
C VAL A 66 6.54 5.24 5.32
N GLU A 67 7.47 4.41 5.80
CA GLU A 67 8.80 4.32 5.22
C GLU A 67 8.80 3.74 3.80
N VAL A 68 9.63 4.33 2.94
CA VAL A 68 9.84 3.82 1.59
C VAL A 68 10.72 2.57 1.63
N VAL A 69 10.20 1.46 1.10
CA VAL A 69 10.97 0.23 0.96
C VAL A 69 12.00 0.36 -0.17
N THR A 70 13.29 0.21 0.18
CA THR A 70 14.39 0.20 -0.80
C THR A 70 14.18 -0.92 -1.83
N GLY A 71 14.34 -0.61 -3.12
CA GLY A 71 14.05 -1.52 -4.21
C GLY A 71 12.58 -1.57 -4.65
N ALA A 72 11.67 -0.98 -3.88
CA ALA A 72 10.25 -0.88 -4.19
C ALA A 72 9.74 0.58 -4.08
N THR A 73 10.60 1.57 -4.34
CA THR A 73 10.31 3.01 -4.14
C THR A 73 9.01 3.46 -4.82
N HIS A 74 8.80 3.12 -6.09
CA HIS A 74 7.57 3.48 -6.79
C HIS A 74 6.33 2.85 -6.16
N SER A 75 6.41 1.57 -5.78
CA SER A 75 5.32 0.88 -5.08
C SER A 75 4.98 1.55 -3.75
N SER A 76 5.99 1.98 -2.99
CA SER A 76 5.81 2.69 -1.72
C SER A 76 5.15 4.05 -1.92
N HIS A 77 5.58 4.83 -2.91
CA HIS A 77 4.96 6.13 -3.21
C HIS A 77 3.50 6.00 -3.66
N SER A 78 3.19 5.04 -4.53
CA SER A 78 1.80 4.76 -4.92
C SER A 78 0.96 4.36 -3.72
N PHE A 79 1.47 3.48 -2.86
CA PHE A 79 0.79 3.07 -1.63
C PHE A 79 0.46 4.25 -0.71
N ILE A 80 1.45 5.11 -0.43
CA ILE A 80 1.27 6.32 0.39
C ILE A 80 0.20 7.23 -0.20
N MET A 81 0.25 7.47 -1.52
CA MET A 81 -0.74 8.28 -2.22
C MET A 81 -2.16 7.71 -2.09
N TYR A 82 -2.33 6.40 -2.27
CA TYR A 82 -3.65 5.77 -2.11
C TYR A 82 -4.13 5.83 -0.67
N ALA A 83 -3.24 5.59 0.30
CA ALA A 83 -3.57 5.66 1.72
C ALA A 83 -4.02 7.08 2.11
N GLN A 84 -3.39 8.14 1.59
CA GLN A 84 -3.84 9.53 1.78
C GLN A 84 -5.25 9.76 1.25
N GLN A 85 -5.58 9.22 0.07
CA GLN A 85 -6.94 9.32 -0.48
C GLN A 85 -7.96 8.59 0.40
N LEU A 86 -7.62 7.39 0.87
CA LEU A 86 -8.47 6.62 1.76
C LEU A 86 -8.69 7.32 3.11
N VAL A 87 -7.66 7.95 3.68
CA VAL A 87 -7.79 8.73 4.93
C VAL A 87 -8.70 9.94 4.72
N ASN A 88 -8.49 10.71 3.64
CA ASN A 88 -9.35 11.86 3.31
C ASN A 88 -10.84 11.48 3.11
N ALA A 89 -11.11 10.28 2.59
CA ALA A 89 -12.46 9.74 2.46
C ALA A 89 -13.02 9.29 3.83
N ALA A 90 -12.21 8.57 4.62
CA ALA A 90 -12.59 8.10 5.95
C ALA A 90 -12.93 9.25 6.91
N GLU A 91 -12.19 10.35 6.89
CA GLU A 91 -12.48 11.57 7.67
C GLU A 91 -13.86 12.17 7.34
N LYS A 92 -14.32 11.99 6.10
CA LYS A 92 -15.65 12.43 5.63
C LYS A 92 -16.72 11.36 5.83
N GLY A 93 -16.36 10.18 6.33
CA GLY A 93 -17.23 9.01 6.38
C GLY A 93 -17.61 8.46 5.01
N ASP A 94 -16.86 8.79 3.95
CA ASP A 94 -17.11 8.27 2.61
C ASP A 94 -16.54 6.84 2.49
N THR A 95 -17.40 5.92 2.09
CA THR A 95 -17.11 4.49 1.97
C THR A 95 -17.23 4.00 0.53
N GLN A 96 -17.47 4.91 -0.42
CA GLN A 96 -17.48 4.59 -1.84
C GLN A 96 -16.09 4.19 -2.33
N THR A 97 -16.06 3.34 -3.35
CA THR A 97 -14.81 2.96 -4.02
C THR A 97 -14.21 4.18 -4.72
N ILE A 98 -12.91 4.40 -4.49
CA ILE A 98 -12.12 5.42 -5.18
C ILE A 98 -11.36 4.72 -6.30
N GLU A 99 -11.57 5.17 -7.53
CA GLU A 99 -10.77 4.74 -8.69
C GLU A 99 -9.70 5.78 -8.99
N VAL A 100 -8.47 5.32 -9.21
CA VAL A 100 -7.31 6.18 -9.45
C VAL A 100 -6.64 5.79 -10.77
N ASP A 101 -6.61 6.73 -11.71
CA ASP A 101 -5.91 6.57 -12.97
C ASP A 101 -4.41 6.81 -12.79
N ASN A 102 -3.63 5.73 -12.71
CA ASN A 102 -2.18 5.82 -12.59
C ASN A 102 -1.55 6.19 -13.94
N ILE A 103 -1.14 7.45 -14.08
CA ILE A 103 -0.41 7.90 -15.26
C ILE A 103 1.05 7.44 -15.13
N VAL A 104 1.41 6.38 -15.86
CA VAL A 104 2.81 5.96 -16.04
C VAL A 104 3.36 6.71 -17.24
N THR A 105 4.19 7.73 -17.00
CA THR A 105 4.96 8.37 -18.07
C THR A 105 6.12 7.46 -18.47
N LYS A 106 6.37 7.33 -19.78
CA LYS A 106 7.44 6.49 -20.34
C LYS A 106 8.80 7.18 -20.25
#